data_AF-A0A163HRR6-F1
#
_entry.id   AF-A0A163HRR6-F1
#
_cell.length_a   1.000
_cell.length_b   1.000
_cell.length_c   1.000
_cell.angle_alpha   90.00
_cell.angle_beta   90.00
_cell.angle_gamma   90.00
#
_symmetry.space_group_name_H-M   'P 1'
#
loop_
_entity.id
_entity.type
_entity.pdbx_description
1 polymer ?
#
loop_
_entity_poly.entity_id
_entity_poly.type
_entity_poly.pdbx_seq_one_letter_code
_entity_poly.pdbx_strand_id
1 'polypeptide(L)'
;MADLLRRVTAWALQRRLVRGYLVYTGRRGPMLADSVTYRTLFSVFAGVLIGFSFAAVWLADNPDGLAALTRAVNSAIPGLVGPDGLIDVASIKAPAGFTVAGILGSLGLVGAAIGAIGSLRSALRQIADVTTEDTFIVWVILRNLALAIGVGVALAAAAGVTFLATAGLTWVRGLLGISADSWVTGILTWLLSTLVVLALDTAVVAAAFALLSGLRVRRGTLLRGAVLGGVGLVALQQLSGLFVGGASSNPLLATFAALIALLLWLNLSSQVILLAGAYITVGHEEDEDRERAKFGATTLAQFRVQRAERAVQADVGELDAAREAEAKEREAAAAAARA
;
A
#
# COMPACT_ATOMS: atom_id res chain seq x y z
N MET A 1 -5.66 -39.79 15.52
CA MET A 1 -6.03 -38.55 14.78
C MET A 1 -5.68 -37.28 15.56
N ALA A 2 -6.03 -37.17 16.85
CA ALA A 2 -5.74 -35.99 17.68
C ALA A 2 -4.23 -35.63 17.82
N ASP A 3 -3.35 -36.62 17.97
CA ASP A 3 -1.90 -36.35 18.06
C ASP A 3 -1.29 -35.87 16.74
N LEU A 4 -1.82 -36.35 15.62
CA LEU A 4 -1.41 -35.94 14.28
C LEU A 4 -1.82 -34.47 14.04
N LEU A 5 -3.06 -34.12 14.43
CA LEU A 5 -3.53 -32.73 14.41
C LEU A 5 -2.66 -31.82 15.28
N ARG A 6 -2.32 -32.23 16.51
CA ARG A 6 -1.43 -31.45 17.41
C ARG A 6 -0.05 -31.22 16.83
N ARG A 7 0.56 -32.25 16.23
CA ARG A 7 1.88 -32.13 15.58
C ARG A 7 1.83 -31.21 14.36
N VAL A 8 0.79 -31.33 13.52
CA VAL A 8 0.59 -30.46 12.36
C VAL A 8 0.36 -29.01 12.79
N THR A 9 -0.45 -28.77 13.84
CA THR A 9 -0.66 -27.40 14.34
C THR A 9 0.61 -26.79 14.92
N ALA A 10 1.39 -27.56 15.68
CA ALA A 10 2.66 -27.08 16.22
C ALA A 10 3.65 -26.76 15.10
N TRP A 11 3.77 -27.63 14.10
CA TRP A 11 4.60 -27.40 12.91
C TRP A 11 4.15 -26.17 12.12
N ALA A 12 2.84 -25.98 11.94
CA ALA A 12 2.30 -24.81 11.26
C ALA A 12 2.64 -23.52 12.05
N LEU A 13 2.46 -23.53 13.37
CA LEU A 13 2.74 -22.38 14.23
C LEU A 13 4.23 -22.01 14.30
N GLN A 14 5.16 -22.94 14.02
CA GLN A 14 6.58 -22.59 13.87
C GLN A 14 6.81 -21.64 12.69
N ARG A 15 6.01 -21.74 11.62
CA ARG A 15 6.15 -20.87 10.44
C ARG A 15 5.63 -19.48 10.73
N ARG A 16 6.49 -18.48 10.57
CA ARG A 16 6.14 -17.07 10.72
C ARG A 16 4.98 -16.63 9.81
N LEU A 17 4.85 -17.23 8.62
CA LEU A 17 3.72 -16.98 7.71
C LEU A 17 2.37 -17.34 8.33
N VAL A 18 2.28 -18.49 9.00
CA VAL A 18 1.05 -18.94 9.65
C VAL A 18 0.72 -18.02 10.83
N ARG A 19 1.70 -17.69 11.66
CA ARG A 19 1.50 -16.72 12.76
C ARG A 19 1.08 -15.34 12.25
N GLY A 20 1.71 -14.84 11.18
CA GLY A 20 1.32 -13.59 10.52
C GLY A 20 -0.12 -13.63 10.01
N TYR A 21 -0.53 -14.72 9.38
CA TYR A 21 -1.92 -14.91 8.94
C TYR A 21 -2.91 -14.97 10.12
N LEU A 22 -2.55 -15.62 11.22
CA LEU A 22 -3.38 -15.66 12.44
C LEU A 22 -3.50 -14.28 13.10
N VAL A 23 -2.44 -13.46 13.09
CA VAL A 23 -2.49 -12.07 13.55
C VAL A 23 -3.40 -11.24 12.63
N TYR A 24 -3.21 -11.35 11.31
CA TYR A 24 -4.02 -10.65 10.31
C TYR A 24 -5.52 -10.97 10.48
N THR A 25 -5.88 -12.25 10.56
CA THR A 25 -7.28 -12.67 10.74
C THR A 25 -7.81 -12.33 12.14
N GLY A 26 -7.00 -12.48 13.18
CA GLY A 26 -7.36 -12.13 14.55
C GLY A 26 -7.68 -10.65 14.75
N ARG A 27 -7.04 -9.76 13.98
CA ARG A 27 -7.29 -8.30 13.99
C ARG A 27 -8.33 -7.86 12.95
N ARG A 28 -9.13 -8.79 12.40
CA ARG A 28 -10.14 -8.52 11.36
C ARG A 28 -9.53 -7.85 10.11
N GLY A 29 -8.33 -8.27 9.72
CA GLY A 29 -7.58 -7.75 8.58
C GLY A 29 -8.38 -7.55 7.29
N PRO A 30 -9.28 -8.48 6.87
CA PRO A 30 -10.13 -8.26 5.70
C PRO A 30 -11.04 -7.03 5.83
N MET A 31 -11.66 -6.83 6.99
CA MET A 31 -12.51 -5.66 7.27
C MET A 31 -11.70 -4.36 7.24
N LEU A 32 -10.43 -4.41 7.67
CA LEU A 32 -9.52 -3.26 7.59
C LEU A 32 -9.15 -2.97 6.14
N ALA A 33 -8.86 -3.99 5.34
CA ALA A 33 -8.60 -3.85 3.91
C ALA A 33 -9.79 -3.21 3.19
N ASP A 34 -11.02 -3.57 3.54
CA ASP A 34 -12.23 -2.97 2.96
C ASP A 34 -12.28 -1.45 3.23
N SER A 35 -11.96 -1.02 4.45
CA SER A 35 -11.92 0.40 4.81
C SER A 35 -10.85 1.18 4.03
N VAL A 36 -9.66 0.57 3.84
CA VAL A 36 -8.56 1.14 3.05
C VAL A 36 -8.96 1.22 1.59
N THR A 37 -9.60 0.18 1.07
CA THR A 37 -10.05 0.09 -0.33
C THR A 37 -10.99 1.23 -0.67
N TYR A 38 -12.03 1.43 0.15
CA TYR A 38 -13.02 2.49 -0.08
C TYR A 38 -12.35 3.86 -0.15
N ARG A 39 -11.51 4.21 0.84
CA ARG A 39 -10.84 5.52 0.85
C ARG A 39 -9.84 5.68 -0.30
N THR A 40 -9.11 4.62 -0.61
CA THR A 40 -8.14 4.61 -1.72
C THR A 40 -8.86 4.78 -3.06
N LEU A 41 -10.03 4.16 -3.25
CA LEU A 41 -10.83 4.29 -4.47
C LEU A 41 -11.16 5.77 -4.77
N PHE A 42 -11.71 6.51 -3.80
CA PHE A 42 -12.01 7.94 -4.00
C PHE A 42 -10.74 8.76 -4.25
N SER A 43 -9.66 8.46 -3.52
CA SER A 43 -8.38 9.13 -3.73
C SER A 43 -7.82 8.89 -5.13
N VAL A 44 -7.95 7.67 -5.65
CA VAL A 44 -7.47 7.29 -6.98
C VAL A 44 -8.31 7.99 -8.05
N PHE A 45 -9.64 7.97 -7.97
CA PHE A 45 -10.50 8.68 -8.93
C PHE A 45 -10.24 10.18 -8.94
N ALA A 46 -10.20 10.81 -7.77
CA ALA A 46 -9.90 12.23 -7.66
C ALA A 46 -8.47 12.53 -8.17
N GLY A 47 -7.52 11.64 -7.88
CA GLY A 47 -6.12 11.78 -8.28
C GLY A 47 -5.92 11.66 -9.79
N VAL A 48 -6.59 10.71 -10.43
CA VAL A 48 -6.59 10.58 -11.90
C VAL A 48 -7.24 11.80 -12.53
N LEU A 49 -8.42 12.20 -12.08
CA LEU A 49 -9.13 13.34 -12.68
C LEU A 49 -8.28 14.62 -12.62
N ILE A 50 -7.81 15.00 -11.44
CA ILE A 50 -7.03 16.23 -11.25
C ILE A 50 -5.64 16.08 -11.84
N GLY A 51 -4.97 14.95 -11.63
CA GLY A 51 -3.62 14.68 -12.14
C GLY A 51 -3.56 14.73 -13.66
N PHE A 52 -4.50 14.08 -14.35
CA PHE A 52 -4.57 14.14 -15.81
C PHE A 52 -5.11 15.47 -16.32
N SER A 53 -5.94 16.18 -15.55
CA SER A 53 -6.31 17.57 -15.89
C SER A 53 -5.09 18.49 -15.94
N PHE A 54 -4.19 18.39 -14.96
CA PHE A 54 -2.92 19.12 -14.97
C PHE A 54 -1.99 18.62 -16.08
N ALA A 55 -1.89 17.31 -16.28
CA ALA A 55 -1.08 16.73 -17.34
C ALA A 55 -1.55 17.17 -18.73
N ALA A 56 -2.85 17.26 -18.98
CA ALA A 56 -3.40 17.70 -20.26
C ALA A 56 -3.03 19.15 -20.58
N VAL A 57 -2.88 20.01 -19.56
CA VAL A 57 -2.41 21.40 -19.74
C VAL A 57 -0.90 21.44 -19.97
N TRP A 58 -0.14 20.73 -19.13
CA TRP A 58 1.33 20.84 -19.12
C TRP A 58 2.02 20.01 -20.21
N LEU A 59 1.41 18.90 -20.63
CA LEU A 59 1.88 18.00 -21.69
C LEU A 59 1.02 18.13 -22.96
N ALA A 60 0.29 19.23 -23.16
CA ALA A 60 -0.55 19.44 -24.34
C ALA A 60 0.21 19.20 -25.67
N ASP A 61 1.47 19.65 -25.72
CA ASP A 61 2.35 19.53 -26.88
C ASP A 61 3.26 18.28 -26.84
N ASN A 62 3.12 17.41 -25.84
CA ASN A 62 3.99 16.24 -25.64
C ASN A 62 3.18 14.95 -25.45
N PRO A 63 2.69 14.35 -26.55
CA PRO A 63 1.88 13.13 -26.51
C PRO A 63 2.65 11.93 -25.94
N ASP A 64 3.98 11.87 -26.14
CA ASP A 64 4.83 10.80 -25.62
C ASP A 64 4.92 10.83 -24.09
N GLY A 65 4.99 12.03 -23.51
CA GLY A 65 4.97 12.21 -22.06
C GLY A 65 3.62 11.84 -21.45
N LEU A 66 2.50 12.18 -22.13
CA LEU A 66 1.17 11.75 -21.69
C LEU A 66 1.03 10.22 -21.75
N ALA A 67 1.55 9.58 -22.80
CA ALA A 67 1.58 8.12 -22.92
C ALA A 67 2.48 7.47 -21.84
N ALA A 68 3.59 8.10 -21.46
CA ALA A 68 4.44 7.62 -20.36
C ALA A 68 3.74 7.73 -19.00
N LEU A 69 3.00 8.81 -18.76
CA LEU A 69 2.17 8.97 -17.55
C LEU A 69 1.08 7.90 -17.48
N THR A 70 0.33 7.68 -18.57
CA THR A 70 -0.69 6.62 -18.65
C THR A 70 -0.10 5.24 -18.37
N ARG A 71 1.09 4.94 -18.92
CA ARG A 71 1.80 3.68 -18.63
C ARG A 71 2.23 3.55 -17.18
N ALA A 72 2.75 4.62 -16.56
CA ALA A 72 3.13 4.61 -15.16
C ALA A 72 1.92 4.37 -14.24
N VAL A 73 0.79 5.04 -14.50
CA VAL A 73 -0.44 4.83 -13.75
C VAL A 73 -0.97 3.40 -13.91
N ASN A 74 -1.01 2.87 -15.14
CA ASN A 74 -1.43 1.48 -15.38
C ASN A 74 -0.47 0.44 -14.80
N SER A 75 0.81 0.76 -14.66
CA SER A 75 1.77 -0.12 -13.98
C SER A 75 1.51 -0.23 -12.47
N ALA A 76 1.02 0.85 -11.85
CA ALA A 76 0.66 0.87 -10.44
C ALA A 76 -0.75 0.30 -10.19
N ILE A 77 -1.70 0.61 -11.09
CA ILE A 77 -3.10 0.19 -11.01
C ILE A 77 -3.54 -0.27 -12.40
N PRO A 78 -3.47 -1.58 -12.70
CA PRO A 78 -3.87 -2.12 -13.99
C PRO A 78 -5.33 -1.82 -14.34
N GLY A 79 -5.59 -1.43 -15.59
CA GLY A 79 -6.95 -1.21 -16.11
C GLY A 79 -7.64 0.08 -15.65
N LEU A 80 -6.94 0.96 -14.93
CA LEU A 80 -7.51 2.21 -14.44
C LEU A 80 -7.72 3.24 -15.55
N VAL A 81 -6.76 3.35 -16.47
CA VAL A 81 -6.67 4.46 -17.42
C VAL A 81 -6.33 3.96 -18.83
N GLY A 82 -6.94 4.51 -19.87
CA GLY A 82 -6.60 4.17 -21.27
C GLY A 82 -7.82 3.79 -22.13
N PRO A 83 -7.60 3.38 -23.39
CA PRO A 83 -8.69 3.13 -24.35
C PRO A 83 -9.69 2.06 -23.88
N ASP A 84 -9.19 1.03 -23.20
CA ASP A 84 -9.98 -0.05 -22.60
C ASP A 84 -10.06 0.07 -21.06
N GLY A 85 -9.62 1.20 -20.50
CA GLY A 85 -9.57 1.46 -19.07
C GLY A 85 -10.88 2.07 -18.55
N LEU A 86 -10.98 2.17 -17.21
CA LEU A 86 -12.12 2.83 -16.57
C LEU A 86 -12.28 4.30 -16.91
N ILE A 87 -11.15 4.96 -17.14
CA ILE A 87 -11.08 6.40 -17.38
C ILE A 87 -10.40 6.62 -18.73
N ASP A 88 -11.17 7.15 -19.68
CA ASP A 88 -10.63 7.62 -20.95
C ASP A 88 -9.96 8.99 -20.75
N VAL A 89 -8.62 8.99 -20.81
CA VAL A 89 -7.80 10.20 -20.66
C VAL A 89 -8.10 11.22 -21.75
N ALA A 90 -8.41 10.76 -22.97
CA ALA A 90 -8.69 11.65 -24.08
C ALA A 90 -9.98 12.47 -23.85
N SER A 91 -10.89 11.94 -23.02
CA SER A 91 -12.10 12.65 -22.59
C SER A 91 -11.87 13.67 -21.47
N ILE A 92 -10.72 13.61 -20.77
CA ILE A 92 -10.35 14.55 -19.72
C ILE A 92 -9.89 15.85 -20.38
N LYS A 93 -10.82 16.80 -20.50
CA LYS A 93 -10.52 18.13 -21.02
C LYS A 93 -9.72 18.93 -19.99
N ALA A 94 -8.69 19.61 -20.47
CA ALA A 94 -7.98 20.63 -19.70
C ALA A 94 -8.99 21.62 -19.07
N PRO A 95 -8.99 21.82 -17.74
CA PRO A 95 -9.83 22.83 -17.13
C PRO A 95 -9.47 24.19 -17.70
N ALA A 96 -10.46 24.99 -18.08
CA ALA A 96 -10.24 26.34 -18.60
C ALA A 96 -9.75 27.37 -17.53
N GLY A 97 -9.18 26.91 -16.40
CA GLY A 97 -8.63 27.75 -15.33
C GLY A 97 -9.03 27.31 -13.91
N PHE A 98 -8.72 28.18 -12.92
CA PHE A 98 -9.14 28.06 -11.52
C PHE A 98 -10.66 28.26 -11.37
N THR A 99 -11.44 27.29 -11.82
CA THR A 99 -12.88 27.28 -11.58
C THR A 99 -13.17 26.89 -10.12
N VAL A 100 -14.32 27.32 -9.58
CA VAL A 100 -14.80 26.89 -8.26
C VAL A 100 -14.83 25.35 -8.17
N ALA A 101 -15.23 24.68 -9.26
CA ALA A 101 -15.19 23.22 -9.37
C ALA A 101 -13.75 22.65 -9.26
N GLY A 102 -12.76 23.28 -9.89
CA GLY A 102 -11.35 22.89 -9.78
C GLY A 102 -10.79 23.05 -8.37
N ILE A 103 -11.15 24.14 -7.68
CA ILE A 103 -10.75 24.38 -6.28
C ILE A 103 -11.38 23.32 -5.36
N LEU A 104 -12.70 23.14 -5.44
CA LEU A 104 -13.42 22.15 -4.64
C LEU A 104 -12.94 20.71 -4.94
N GLY A 105 -12.68 20.40 -6.21
CA GLY A 105 -12.12 19.11 -6.62
C GLY A 105 -10.71 18.87 -6.07
N SER A 106 -9.86 19.89 -6.06
CA SER A 106 -8.50 19.81 -5.51
C SER A 106 -8.52 19.63 -3.98
N LEU A 107 -9.39 20.35 -3.28
CA LEU A 107 -9.61 20.16 -1.84
C LEU A 107 -10.16 18.77 -1.53
N GLY A 108 -11.10 18.29 -2.36
CA GLY A 108 -11.64 16.94 -2.28
C GLY A 108 -10.56 15.87 -2.49
N LEU A 109 -9.67 16.04 -3.47
CA LEU A 109 -8.52 15.15 -3.70
C LEU A 109 -7.60 15.11 -2.48
N VAL A 110 -7.20 16.28 -1.97
CA VAL A 110 -6.34 16.36 -0.79
C VAL A 110 -6.98 15.64 0.40
N GLY A 111 -8.27 15.90 0.65
CA GLY A 111 -9.03 15.21 1.70
C GLY A 111 -9.11 13.69 1.49
N ALA A 112 -9.35 13.23 0.26
CA ALA A 112 -9.42 11.82 -0.09
C ALA A 112 -8.06 11.12 0.09
N ALA A 113 -6.97 11.75 -0.34
CA ALA A 113 -5.62 11.22 -0.22
C ALA A 113 -5.14 11.14 1.23
N ILE A 114 -5.38 12.19 2.03
CA ILE A 114 -5.17 12.16 3.48
C ILE A 114 -6.01 11.06 4.11
N GLY A 115 -7.26 10.92 3.67
CA GLY A 115 -8.17 9.88 4.11
C GLY A 115 -7.63 8.47 3.85
N ALA A 116 -7.14 8.19 2.64
CA ALA A 116 -6.61 6.90 2.21
C ALA A 116 -5.36 6.50 3.00
N ILE A 117 -4.41 7.42 3.13
CA ILE A 117 -3.21 7.19 3.95
C ILE A 117 -3.56 7.03 5.42
N GLY A 118 -4.52 7.84 5.91
CA GLY A 118 -5.06 7.72 7.25
C GLY A 118 -5.65 6.33 7.52
N SER A 119 -6.46 5.78 6.61
CA SER A 119 -7.01 4.43 6.76
C SER A 119 -5.94 3.35 6.73
N LEU A 120 -4.96 3.43 5.82
CA LEU A 120 -3.90 2.43 5.74
C LEU A 120 -3.03 2.47 7.00
N ARG A 121 -2.75 3.67 7.52
CA ARG A 121 -2.04 3.88 8.78
C ARG A 121 -2.79 3.28 9.96
N SER A 122 -4.08 3.57 10.10
CA SER A 122 -4.90 3.01 11.17
C SER A 122 -4.97 1.48 11.08
N ALA A 123 -5.13 0.93 9.88
CA ALA A 123 -5.15 -0.51 9.66
C ALA A 123 -3.81 -1.18 10.04
N LEU A 124 -2.68 -0.59 9.61
CA LEU A 124 -1.34 -1.10 9.94
C LEU A 124 -1.03 -0.98 11.45
N ARG A 125 -1.38 0.14 12.09
CA ARG A 125 -1.23 0.32 13.54
C ARG A 125 -2.06 -0.71 14.32
N GLN A 126 -3.29 -0.98 13.87
CA GLN A 126 -4.15 -1.98 14.52
C GLN A 126 -3.63 -3.41 14.35
N ILE A 127 -2.98 -3.74 13.23
CA ILE A 127 -2.29 -5.02 13.04
C ILE A 127 -1.01 -5.09 13.87
N ALA A 128 -0.34 -3.95 14.05
CA ALA A 128 0.89 -3.81 14.81
C ALA A 128 0.69 -3.71 16.33
N ASP A 129 -0.56 -3.71 16.82
CA ASP A 129 -0.92 -3.47 18.21
C ASP A 129 -0.34 -2.16 18.77
N VAL A 130 -0.20 -1.15 17.90
CA VAL A 130 0.23 0.19 18.29
C VAL A 130 -1.00 1.01 18.63
N THR A 131 -1.22 1.25 19.92
CA THR A 131 -2.38 2.00 20.42
C THR A 131 -2.12 3.49 20.58
N THR A 132 -0.86 3.94 20.48
CA THR A 132 -0.53 5.36 20.65
C THR A 132 -1.23 6.24 19.59
N GLU A 133 -2.16 7.06 20.05
CA GLU A 133 -2.70 8.17 19.27
C GLU A 133 -1.70 9.33 19.25
N ASP A 134 -1.56 9.95 18.07
CA ASP A 134 -0.80 11.17 17.96
C ASP A 134 -1.63 12.29 18.61
N THR A 135 -1.10 12.94 19.65
CA THR A 135 -1.83 13.87 20.53
C THR A 135 -2.36 15.13 19.81
N PHE A 136 -1.81 15.44 18.63
CA PHE A 136 -2.18 16.62 17.84
C PHE A 136 -2.68 16.24 16.43
N ILE A 137 -3.98 16.39 16.22
CA ILE A 137 -4.66 16.08 14.94
C ILE A 137 -4.03 16.80 13.73
N VAL A 138 -3.54 18.03 13.92
CA VAL A 138 -2.93 18.83 12.85
C VAL A 138 -1.66 18.17 12.33
N TRP A 139 -0.81 17.62 13.21
CA TRP A 139 0.40 16.92 12.82
C TRP A 139 0.12 15.64 12.04
N VAL A 140 -0.95 14.93 12.41
CA VAL A 140 -1.42 13.74 11.67
C VAL A 140 -1.82 14.11 10.25
N ILE A 141 -2.63 15.16 10.10
CA ILE A 141 -3.08 15.67 8.81
C ILE A 141 -1.88 16.07 7.95
N LEU A 142 -0.95 16.84 8.52
CA LEU A 142 0.22 17.34 7.80
C LEU A 142 1.15 16.19 7.36
N ARG A 143 1.36 15.19 8.21
CA ARG A 143 2.15 14.00 7.88
C ARG A 143 1.48 13.17 6.79
N ASN A 144 0.17 12.93 6.89
CA ASN A 144 -0.57 12.20 5.86
C ASN A 144 -0.56 12.95 4.53
N LEU A 145 -0.65 14.28 4.56
CA LEU A 145 -0.51 15.12 3.37
C LEU A 145 0.89 15.00 2.75
N ALA A 146 1.95 15.07 3.56
CA ALA A 146 3.32 14.91 3.08
C ALA A 146 3.54 13.54 2.42
N LEU A 147 2.97 12.48 3.00
CA LEU A 147 3.02 11.13 2.44
C LEU A 147 2.21 11.03 1.14
N ALA A 148 1.05 11.69 1.05
CA ALA A 148 0.23 11.74 -0.16
C ALA A 148 0.98 12.41 -1.32
N ILE A 149 1.62 13.54 -1.02
CA ILE A 149 2.50 14.24 -1.97
C ILE A 149 3.66 13.33 -2.37
N GLY A 150 4.28 12.62 -1.43
CA GLY A 150 5.34 11.66 -1.69
C GLY A 150 4.94 10.56 -2.68
N VAL A 151 3.72 10.00 -2.54
CA VAL A 151 3.17 9.03 -3.49
C VAL A 151 2.98 9.64 -4.88
N GLY A 152 2.42 10.86 -4.95
CA GLY A 152 2.25 11.58 -6.22
C GLY A 152 3.57 11.85 -6.92
N VAL A 153 4.59 12.30 -6.18
CA VAL A 153 5.94 12.53 -6.69
C VAL A 153 6.58 11.23 -7.16
N ALA A 154 6.40 10.13 -6.42
CA ALA A 154 6.91 8.81 -6.82
C ALA A 154 6.30 8.33 -8.14
N LEU A 155 4.98 8.53 -8.33
CA LEU A 155 4.30 8.20 -9.59
C LEU A 155 4.80 9.08 -10.75
N ALA A 156 4.98 10.38 -10.52
CA ALA A 156 5.54 11.29 -11.51
C ALA A 156 6.98 10.92 -11.89
N ALA A 157 7.81 10.55 -10.91
CA ALA A 157 9.16 10.05 -11.14
C ALA A 157 9.15 8.75 -11.93
N ALA A 158 8.25 7.81 -11.62
CA ALA A 158 8.08 6.57 -12.38
C ALA A 158 7.67 6.84 -13.84
N ALA A 159 6.79 7.82 -14.08
CA ALA A 159 6.44 8.28 -15.42
C ALA A 159 7.66 8.86 -16.15
N GLY A 160 8.46 9.69 -15.47
CA GLY A 160 9.71 10.23 -16.03
C GLY A 160 10.72 9.14 -16.39
N VAL A 161 10.92 8.15 -15.52
CA VAL A 161 11.78 6.99 -15.79
C VAL A 161 11.24 6.19 -16.98
N THR A 162 9.92 5.96 -17.05
CA THR A 162 9.28 5.24 -18.17
C THR A 162 9.46 5.98 -19.49
N PHE A 163 9.33 7.30 -19.48
CA PHE A 163 9.56 8.17 -20.63
C PHE A 163 11.02 8.07 -21.11
N LEU A 164 11.99 8.27 -20.20
CA LEU A 164 13.42 8.18 -20.51
C LEU A 164 13.83 6.78 -20.98
N ALA A 165 13.28 5.73 -20.37
CA ALA A 165 13.52 4.35 -20.77
C ALA A 165 12.99 4.08 -22.19
N THR A 166 11.83 4.63 -22.54
CA THR A 166 11.27 4.50 -23.90
C THR A 166 12.14 5.25 -24.91
N ALA A 167 12.54 6.49 -24.62
CA ALA A 167 13.40 7.28 -25.49
C ALA A 167 14.79 6.65 -25.67
N GLY A 168 15.41 6.20 -24.58
CA GLY A 168 16.72 5.54 -24.60
C GLY A 168 16.68 4.19 -25.33
N LEU A 169 15.60 3.42 -25.19
CA LEU A 169 15.42 2.16 -25.90
C LEU A 169 15.30 2.38 -27.41
N THR A 170 14.62 3.43 -27.86
CA THR A 170 14.55 3.81 -29.29
C THR A 170 15.93 4.20 -29.83
N TRP A 171 16.72 4.95 -29.06
CA TRP A 171 18.07 5.37 -29.44
C TRP A 171 19.05 4.19 -29.53
N VAL A 172 19.05 3.30 -28.53
CA VAL A 172 19.90 2.10 -28.50
C VAL A 172 19.51 1.12 -29.62
N ARG A 173 18.22 0.96 -29.91
CA ARG A 173 17.74 0.16 -31.05
C ARG A 173 18.23 0.73 -32.39
N GLY A 174 18.27 2.06 -32.52
CA GLY A 174 18.80 2.73 -33.70
C GLY A 174 20.31 2.54 -33.89
N LEU A 175 21.10 2.49 -32.80
CA LEU A 175 22.55 2.28 -32.87
C LEU A 175 22.95 0.82 -33.13
N LEU A 176 22.23 -0.15 -32.55
CA LEU A 176 22.69 -1.53 -32.52
C LEU A 176 22.11 -2.43 -33.62
N GLY A 177 21.10 -1.96 -34.39
CA GLY A 177 20.54 -2.73 -35.50
C GLY A 177 20.00 -4.12 -35.11
N ILE A 178 19.64 -4.29 -33.83
CA ILE A 178 19.26 -5.59 -33.26
C ILE A 178 17.85 -5.94 -33.72
N SER A 179 17.75 -6.96 -34.58
CA SER A 179 16.50 -7.67 -34.84
C SER A 179 16.03 -8.34 -33.54
N ALA A 180 14.88 -7.91 -33.03
CA ALA A 180 14.29 -8.37 -31.79
C ALA A 180 13.57 -9.71 -31.98
N ASP A 181 14.28 -10.77 -32.37
CA ASP A 181 13.67 -12.10 -32.52
C ASP A 181 14.57 -13.23 -31.99
N SER A 182 14.91 -13.15 -30.70
CA SER A 182 15.28 -14.36 -29.95
C SER A 182 14.37 -14.52 -28.73
N TRP A 183 13.91 -15.75 -28.51
CA TRP A 183 13.15 -16.11 -27.31
C TRP A 183 13.92 -15.74 -26.02
N VAL A 184 15.26 -15.76 -26.07
CA VAL A 184 16.16 -15.38 -24.97
C VAL A 184 16.03 -13.90 -24.60
N THR A 185 15.98 -13.00 -25.60
CA THR A 185 15.79 -11.55 -25.36
C THR A 185 14.42 -11.24 -24.77
N GLY A 186 13.38 -11.99 -25.17
CA GLY A 186 12.03 -11.86 -24.60
C GLY A 186 11.99 -12.26 -23.12
N ILE A 187 12.57 -13.41 -22.77
CA ILE A 187 12.63 -13.91 -21.38
C ILE A 187 13.45 -12.98 -20.50
N LEU A 188 14.61 -12.52 -20.97
CA LEU A 188 15.47 -11.63 -20.20
C LEU A 188 14.79 -10.28 -19.94
N THR A 189 14.10 -9.74 -20.93
CA THR A 189 13.32 -8.49 -20.78
C THR A 189 12.19 -8.66 -19.78
N TRP A 190 11.43 -9.77 -19.88
CA TRP A 190 10.36 -10.08 -18.94
C TRP A 190 10.88 -10.23 -17.51
N LEU A 191 11.93 -11.01 -17.30
CA LEU A 191 12.58 -11.19 -15.99
C LEU A 191 13.05 -9.86 -15.41
N LEU A 192 13.71 -9.02 -16.22
CA LEU A 192 14.22 -7.73 -15.77
C LEU A 192 13.08 -6.79 -15.39
N SER A 193 12.03 -6.71 -16.21
CA SER A 193 10.84 -5.92 -15.90
C SER A 193 10.15 -6.40 -14.62
N THR A 194 9.94 -7.70 -14.46
CA THR A 194 9.34 -8.27 -13.24
C THR A 194 10.20 -8.02 -12.01
N LEU A 195 11.53 -8.09 -12.11
CA LEU A 195 12.43 -7.77 -11.00
C LEU A 195 12.37 -6.30 -10.61
N VAL A 196 12.30 -5.38 -11.57
CA VAL A 196 12.14 -3.95 -11.30
C VAL A 196 10.81 -3.68 -10.59
N VAL A 197 9.71 -4.27 -11.06
CA VAL A 197 8.40 -4.10 -10.43
C VAL A 197 8.38 -4.71 -9.03
N LEU A 198 8.96 -5.90 -8.85
CA LEU A 198 9.11 -6.52 -7.54
C LEU A 198 9.89 -5.63 -6.58
N ALA A 199 10.97 -5.00 -7.04
CA ALA A 199 11.76 -4.08 -6.22
C ALA A 199 10.96 -2.83 -5.83
N LEU A 200 10.18 -2.27 -6.76
CA LEU A 200 9.29 -1.14 -6.49
C LEU A 200 8.19 -1.51 -5.50
N ASP A 201 7.48 -2.61 -5.72
CA ASP A 201 6.42 -3.08 -4.82
C ASP A 201 6.97 -3.40 -3.43
N THR A 202 8.15 -4.03 -3.36
CA THR A 202 8.86 -4.25 -2.10
C THR A 202 9.17 -2.92 -1.40
N ALA A 203 9.65 -1.92 -2.14
CA ALA A 203 9.94 -0.60 -1.58
C ALA A 203 8.65 0.10 -1.09
N VAL A 204 7.55 -0.01 -1.83
CA VAL A 204 6.24 0.53 -1.43
C VAL A 204 5.74 -0.13 -0.15
N VAL A 205 5.78 -1.47 -0.05
CA VAL A 205 5.35 -2.19 1.16
C VAL A 205 6.26 -1.84 2.34
N ALA A 206 7.58 -1.77 2.13
CA ALA A 206 8.53 -1.39 3.16
C ALA A 206 8.28 0.05 3.66
N ALA A 207 8.07 1.00 2.74
CA ALA A 207 7.79 2.39 3.06
C ALA A 207 6.44 2.55 3.76
N ALA A 208 5.39 1.89 3.25
CA ALA A 208 4.07 1.89 3.87
C ALA A 208 4.15 1.38 5.32
N PHE A 209 4.81 0.25 5.55
CA PHE A 209 4.97 -0.27 6.91
C PHE A 209 5.83 0.67 7.78
N ALA A 210 7.03 1.04 7.32
CA ALA A 210 7.96 1.84 8.12
C ALA A 210 7.44 3.24 8.47
N LEU A 211 6.69 3.86 7.55
CA LEU A 211 6.18 5.22 7.73
C LEU A 211 4.83 5.26 8.44
N LEU A 212 4.03 4.18 8.38
CA LEU A 212 2.65 4.20 8.88
C LEU A 212 2.41 3.32 10.12
N SER A 213 3.12 2.20 10.27
CA SER A 213 2.86 1.24 11.36
C SER A 213 3.15 1.79 12.76
N GLY A 214 4.03 2.79 12.88
CA GLY A 214 4.49 3.30 14.18
C GLY A 214 5.53 2.43 14.88
N LEU A 215 5.89 1.27 14.33
CA LEU A 215 6.91 0.37 14.89
C LEU A 215 8.30 0.64 14.32
N ARG A 216 9.32 0.59 15.19
CA ARG A 216 10.74 0.67 14.79
C ARG A 216 11.32 -0.74 14.62
N VAL A 217 11.14 -1.31 13.44
CA VAL A 217 11.56 -2.68 13.14
C VAL A 217 12.98 -2.75 12.57
N ARG A 218 13.73 -3.81 12.90
CA ARG A 218 15.05 -4.07 12.34
C ARG A 218 14.98 -4.21 10.81
N ARG A 219 15.91 -3.57 10.09
CA ARG A 219 15.92 -3.52 8.61
C ARG A 219 15.77 -4.88 7.92
N GLY A 220 16.45 -5.91 8.41
CA GLY A 220 16.35 -7.26 7.84
C GLY A 220 14.97 -7.90 7.99
N THR A 221 14.26 -7.60 9.07
CA THR A 221 12.91 -8.10 9.36
C THR A 221 11.87 -7.37 8.51
N LEU A 222 12.04 -6.05 8.36
CA LEU A 222 11.25 -5.21 7.45
C LEU A 222 11.39 -5.68 5.99
N LEU A 223 12.63 -5.83 5.50
CA LEU A 223 12.89 -6.21 4.10
C LEU A 223 12.31 -7.59 3.76
N ARG A 224 12.49 -8.59 4.63
CA ARG A 224 11.93 -9.95 4.38
C ARG A 224 10.41 -9.94 4.27
N GLY A 225 9.73 -9.16 5.13
CA GLY A 225 8.28 -9.04 5.06
C GLY A 225 7.81 -8.18 3.89
N ALA A 226 8.56 -7.13 3.54
CA ALA A 226 8.27 -6.30 2.39
C ALA A 226 8.43 -7.06 1.07
N VAL A 227 9.44 -7.94 0.94
CA VAL A 227 9.60 -8.82 -0.22
C VAL A 227 8.42 -9.77 -0.34
N LEU A 228 7.92 -10.32 0.77
CA LEU A 228 6.71 -11.15 0.77
C LEU A 228 5.51 -10.38 0.22
N GLY A 229 5.32 -9.13 0.68
CA GLY A 229 4.27 -8.25 0.16
C GLY A 229 4.47 -7.92 -1.31
N GLY A 230 5.69 -7.59 -1.74
CA GLY A 230 6.03 -7.31 -3.13
C GLY A 230 5.76 -8.50 -4.05
N VAL A 231 6.12 -9.71 -3.63
CA VAL A 231 5.79 -10.94 -4.37
C VAL A 231 4.27 -11.12 -4.47
N GLY A 232 3.53 -10.83 -3.39
CA GLY A 232 2.07 -10.87 -3.40
C GLY A 232 1.46 -9.86 -4.39
N LEU A 233 1.98 -8.62 -4.42
CA LEU A 233 1.53 -7.59 -5.35
C LEU A 233 1.85 -7.94 -6.80
N VAL A 234 3.07 -8.39 -7.10
CA VAL A 234 3.44 -8.87 -8.44
C VAL A 234 2.56 -10.05 -8.86
N ALA A 235 2.32 -11.02 -7.98
CA ALA A 235 1.44 -12.14 -8.28
C ALA A 235 0.01 -11.66 -8.61
N LEU A 236 -0.51 -10.69 -7.86
CA LEU A 236 -1.77 -10.05 -8.18
C LEU A 236 -1.71 -9.38 -9.56
N GLN A 237 -0.67 -8.60 -9.88
CA GLN A 237 -0.56 -7.87 -11.16
C GLN A 237 -0.65 -8.84 -12.35
N GLN A 238 0.06 -9.97 -12.25
CA GLN A 238 0.02 -11.02 -13.27
C GLN A 238 -1.39 -11.61 -13.42
N LEU A 239 -2.11 -11.81 -12.31
CA LEU A 239 -3.50 -12.28 -12.34
C LEU A 239 -4.46 -11.22 -12.90
N SER A 240 -4.26 -9.94 -12.57
CA SER A 240 -5.08 -8.82 -13.04
C SER A 240 -5.03 -8.68 -14.56
N GLY A 241 -3.85 -8.86 -15.17
CA GLY A 241 -3.70 -8.88 -16.63
C GLY A 241 -4.59 -9.92 -17.33
N LEU A 242 -4.90 -11.04 -16.64
CA LEU A 242 -5.81 -12.08 -17.16
C LEU A 242 -7.29 -11.68 -17.07
N PHE A 243 -7.67 -10.90 -16.06
CA PHE A 243 -9.05 -10.44 -15.86
C PHE A 243 -9.45 -9.35 -16.86
N VAL A 244 -8.54 -8.42 -17.17
CA VAL A 244 -8.81 -7.32 -18.11
C VAL A 244 -9.05 -7.83 -19.53
N GLY A 245 -8.43 -8.95 -19.94
CA GLY A 245 -8.64 -9.57 -21.25
C GLY A 245 -9.97 -10.31 -21.43
N GLY A 246 -10.64 -10.69 -20.34
CA GLY A 246 -11.83 -11.56 -20.38
C GLY A 246 -13.19 -10.84 -20.35
N ALA A 247 -13.23 -9.54 -20.05
CA ALA A 247 -14.48 -8.81 -19.78
C ALA A 247 -15.19 -8.24 -21.04
N SER A 248 -14.76 -8.60 -22.25
CA SER A 248 -15.05 -7.83 -23.48
C SER A 248 -16.23 -8.32 -24.33
N SER A 249 -17.13 -9.17 -23.82
CA SER A 249 -18.28 -9.64 -24.63
C SER A 249 -19.52 -8.73 -24.59
N ASN A 250 -19.59 -7.73 -23.70
CA ASN A 250 -20.73 -6.80 -23.63
C ASN A 250 -20.33 -5.39 -23.14
N PRO A 251 -20.47 -4.34 -23.97
CA PRO A 251 -20.12 -2.95 -23.62
C PRO A 251 -20.83 -2.40 -22.39
N LEU A 252 -22.06 -2.85 -22.09
CA LEU A 252 -22.80 -2.41 -20.90
C LEU A 252 -22.23 -3.01 -19.61
N LEU A 253 -21.64 -4.21 -19.70
CA LEU A 253 -21.00 -4.88 -18.56
C LEU A 253 -19.54 -4.46 -18.42
N ALA A 254 -18.89 -3.95 -19.48
CA ALA A 254 -17.47 -3.62 -19.48
C ALA A 254 -17.10 -2.56 -18.43
N THR A 255 -17.86 -1.47 -18.32
CA THR A 255 -17.61 -0.40 -17.33
C THR A 255 -17.84 -0.88 -15.90
N PHE A 256 -18.89 -1.66 -15.66
CA PHE A 256 -19.18 -2.28 -14.36
C PHE A 256 -18.11 -3.32 -13.98
N ALA A 257 -17.71 -4.17 -14.91
CA ALA A 257 -16.67 -5.19 -14.72
C ALA A 257 -15.33 -4.55 -14.40
N ALA A 258 -14.97 -3.47 -15.10
CA ALA A 258 -13.75 -2.72 -14.83
C ALA A 258 -13.78 -2.07 -13.43
N LEU A 259 -14.94 -1.56 -12.97
CA LEU A 259 -15.08 -1.00 -11.62
C LEU A 259 -14.90 -2.10 -10.56
N ILE A 260 -15.51 -3.26 -10.77
CA ILE A 260 -15.37 -4.43 -9.89
C ILE A 260 -13.92 -4.92 -9.88
N ALA A 261 -13.27 -4.98 -11.04
CA ALA A 261 -11.87 -5.39 -11.16
C ALA A 261 -10.95 -4.43 -10.42
N LEU A 262 -11.15 -3.11 -10.54
CA LEU A 262 -10.41 -2.10 -9.78
C LEU A 262 -10.67 -2.22 -8.27
N LEU A 263 -11.92 -2.43 -7.85
CA LEU A 263 -12.26 -2.60 -6.44
C LEU A 263 -11.59 -3.84 -5.86
N LEU A 264 -11.64 -4.95 -6.60
CA LEU A 264 -10.98 -6.21 -6.24
C LEU A 264 -9.46 -6.04 -6.21
N TRP A 265 -8.89 -5.35 -7.19
CA TRP A 265 -7.47 -5.01 -7.26
C TRP A 265 -7.01 -4.27 -6.01
N LEU A 266 -7.68 -3.16 -5.69
CA LEU A 266 -7.37 -2.34 -4.53
C LEU A 266 -7.58 -3.10 -3.21
N ASN A 267 -8.62 -3.93 -3.13
CA ASN A 267 -8.89 -4.74 -1.96
C ASN A 267 -7.83 -5.80 -1.73
N LEU A 268 -7.54 -6.64 -2.74
CA LEU A 268 -6.52 -7.67 -2.64
C LEU A 268 -5.14 -7.06 -2.39
N SER A 269 -4.81 -5.94 -3.02
CA SER A 269 -3.55 -5.21 -2.75
C SER A 269 -3.48 -4.74 -1.30
N SER A 270 -4.58 -4.17 -0.77
CA SER A 270 -4.66 -3.77 0.64
C SER A 270 -4.50 -4.98 1.58
N GLN A 271 -5.15 -6.11 1.27
CA GLN A 271 -4.99 -7.34 2.04
C GLN A 271 -3.55 -7.84 2.03
N VAL A 272 -2.86 -7.81 0.88
CA VAL A 272 -1.45 -8.22 0.77
C VAL A 272 -0.55 -7.30 1.61
N ILE A 273 -0.74 -5.98 1.54
CA ILE A 273 0.03 -5.01 2.34
C ILE A 273 -0.18 -5.26 3.83
N LEU A 274 -1.43 -5.47 4.26
CA LEU A 274 -1.77 -5.73 5.65
C LEU A 274 -1.26 -7.08 6.15
N LEU A 275 -1.30 -8.12 5.30
CA LEU A 275 -0.74 -9.44 5.60
C LEU A 275 0.78 -9.39 5.71
N ALA A 276 1.45 -8.66 4.83
CA ALA A 276 2.88 -8.38 4.92
C ALA A 276 3.20 -7.60 6.21
N GLY A 277 2.36 -6.63 6.57
CA GLY A 277 2.45 -5.91 7.85
C GLY A 277 2.35 -6.85 9.05
N ALA A 278 1.37 -7.74 9.08
CA ALA A 278 1.23 -8.74 10.14
C ALA A 278 2.45 -9.66 10.23
N TYR A 279 3.00 -10.07 9.08
CA TYR A 279 4.25 -10.83 9.03
C TYR A 279 5.42 -10.04 9.61
N ILE A 280 5.55 -8.75 9.30
CA ILE A 280 6.60 -7.87 9.83
C ILE A 280 6.45 -7.72 11.35
N THR A 281 5.24 -7.46 11.85
CA THR A 281 4.92 -7.37 13.28
C THR A 281 5.34 -8.63 14.04
N VAL A 282 4.98 -9.82 13.56
CA VAL A 282 5.38 -11.09 14.20
C VAL A 282 6.90 -11.22 14.27
N GLY A 283 7.63 -10.77 13.25
CA GLY A 283 9.10 -10.82 13.30
C GLY A 283 9.73 -9.79 14.22
N HIS A 284 9.09 -8.64 14.37
CA HIS A 284 9.53 -7.65 15.35
C HIS A 284 9.40 -8.22 16.77
N GLU A 285 8.28 -8.89 17.05
CA GLU A 285 8.05 -9.56 18.32
C GLU A 285 9.07 -10.69 18.60
N GLU A 286 9.47 -11.44 17.58
CA GLU A 286 10.54 -12.45 17.69
C GLU A 286 11.92 -11.83 17.96
N ASP A 287 12.15 -10.63 17.44
CA ASP A 287 13.41 -9.91 17.59
C ASP A 287 13.55 -9.31 18.99
N GLU A 288 12.44 -8.87 19.59
CA GLU A 288 12.40 -8.35 20.97
C GLU A 288 12.42 -9.47 22.02
N ASP A 289 11.72 -10.58 21.76
CA ASP A 289 11.61 -11.70 22.71
C ASP A 289 12.06 -13.03 22.07
N ARG A 290 13.39 -13.18 21.98
CA ARG A 290 14.03 -14.38 21.41
C ARG A 290 13.74 -15.65 22.21
N GLU A 291 13.46 -15.54 23.50
CA GLU A 291 13.14 -16.70 24.34
C GLU A 291 11.73 -17.23 24.06
N ARG A 292 10.72 -16.34 23.95
CA ARG A 292 9.37 -16.74 23.51
C ARG A 292 9.35 -17.23 22.06
N ALA A 293 10.23 -16.74 21.18
CA ALA A 293 10.38 -17.27 19.83
C ALA A 293 10.89 -18.72 19.81
N LYS A 294 11.76 -19.09 20.77
CA LYS A 294 12.34 -20.44 20.91
C LYS A 294 11.33 -21.44 21.50
N PHE A 295 10.44 -20.99 22.38
CA PHE A 295 9.35 -21.79 22.98
C PHE A 295 7.95 -21.32 22.52
N GLY A 296 7.80 -21.10 21.21
CA GLY A 296 6.56 -20.60 20.63
C GLY A 296 5.34 -21.47 20.90
N ALA A 297 4.14 -20.90 20.76
CA ALA A 297 2.89 -21.61 21.00
C ALA A 297 2.79 -22.92 20.20
N THR A 298 2.49 -24.02 20.89
CA THR A 298 2.34 -25.36 20.31
C THR A 298 0.88 -25.68 19.95
N THR A 299 -0.06 -24.91 20.50
CA THR A 299 -1.50 -25.03 20.26
C THR A 299 -2.12 -23.69 19.92
N LEU A 300 -3.25 -23.69 19.21
CA LEU A 300 -4.00 -22.47 18.90
C LEU A 300 -4.53 -21.77 20.16
N ALA A 301 -4.89 -22.54 21.19
CA ALA A 301 -5.31 -21.97 22.47
C ALA A 301 -4.16 -21.20 23.14
N GLN A 302 -2.97 -21.79 23.19
CA GLN A 302 -1.78 -21.12 23.71
C GLN A 302 -1.43 -19.86 22.90
N PHE A 303 -1.54 -19.91 21.57
CA PHE A 303 -1.33 -18.73 20.72
C PHE A 303 -2.32 -17.61 21.06
N ARG A 304 -3.61 -17.94 21.25
CA ARG A 304 -4.64 -16.96 21.66
C ARG A 304 -4.35 -16.35 23.04
N VAL A 305 -3.92 -17.15 24.01
CA VAL A 305 -3.53 -16.66 25.34
C VAL A 305 -2.35 -15.69 25.23
N GLN A 306 -1.28 -16.05 24.50
CA GLN A 306 -0.13 -15.18 24.30
C GLN A 306 -0.51 -13.84 23.63
N ARG A 307 -1.44 -13.85 22.68
CA ARG A 307 -1.95 -12.61 22.06
C ARG A 307 -2.77 -11.78 23.05
N ALA A 308 -3.61 -12.41 23.86
CA ALA A 308 -4.41 -11.72 24.86
C ALA A 308 -3.52 -11.07 25.92
N GLU A 309 -2.50 -11.79 26.42
CA GLU A 309 -1.51 -11.25 27.37
C GLU A 309 -0.80 -10.02 26.79
N ARG A 310 -0.39 -10.05 25.52
CA ARG A 310 0.23 -8.90 24.87
C ARG A 310 -0.71 -7.72 24.71
N ALA A 311 -1.97 -7.96 24.34
CA ALA A 311 -2.96 -6.89 24.26
C ALA A 311 -3.12 -6.20 25.62
N VAL A 312 -3.22 -6.99 26.71
CA VAL A 312 -3.27 -6.44 28.07
C VAL A 312 -2.01 -5.64 28.41
N GLN A 313 -0.82 -6.13 28.05
CA GLN A 313 0.43 -5.40 28.27
C GLN A 313 0.48 -4.08 27.51
N ALA A 314 -0.01 -4.05 26.26
CA ALA A 314 -0.09 -2.82 25.46
C ALA A 314 -1.06 -1.82 26.09
N ASP A 315 -2.26 -2.26 26.48
CA ASP A 315 -3.29 -1.42 27.10
C ASP A 315 -2.81 -0.85 28.46
N VAL A 316 -2.07 -1.64 29.26
CA VAL A 316 -1.46 -1.17 30.50
C VAL A 316 -0.40 -0.09 30.22
N GLY A 317 0.46 -0.31 29.23
CA GLY A 317 1.47 0.68 28.83
C GLY A 317 0.85 2.00 28.34
N GLU A 318 -0.27 1.91 27.61
CA GLU A 318 -1.03 3.09 27.19
C GLU A 318 -1.66 3.84 28.38
N LEU A 319 -2.24 3.11 29.34
CA LEU A 319 -2.80 3.69 30.55
C LEU A 319 -1.73 4.45 31.34
N ASP A 320 -0.53 3.90 31.45
CA ASP A 320 0.59 4.54 32.15
C ASP A 320 1.06 5.80 31.41
N ALA A 321 1.17 5.76 30.07
CA ALA A 321 1.48 6.93 29.25
C ALA A 321 0.41 8.04 29.38
N ALA A 322 -0.87 7.67 29.44
CA ALA A 322 -1.97 8.62 29.63
C ALA A 322 -1.90 9.29 31.01
N ARG A 323 -1.58 8.53 32.07
CA ARG A 323 -1.38 9.06 33.43
C ARG A 323 -0.19 10.03 33.49
N GLU A 324 0.91 9.73 32.79
CA GLU A 324 2.06 10.65 32.71
C GLU A 324 1.71 11.95 31.99
N ALA A 325 0.91 11.88 30.91
CA ALA A 325 0.45 13.07 30.19
C ALA A 325 -0.48 13.92 31.07
N GLU A 326 -1.44 13.29 31.75
CA GLU A 326 -2.34 13.96 32.70
C GLU A 326 -1.56 14.63 33.84
N ALA A 327 -0.55 13.96 34.39
CA ALA A 327 0.29 14.51 35.45
C ALA A 327 1.02 15.79 34.99
N LYS A 328 1.58 15.79 33.77
CA LYS A 328 2.23 16.96 33.18
C LYS A 328 1.27 18.13 32.97
N GLU A 329 0.04 17.86 32.53
CA GLU A 329 -0.98 18.90 32.36
C GLU A 329 -1.38 19.51 33.71
N ARG A 330 -1.56 18.67 34.74
CA ARG A 330 -1.86 19.14 36.10
C ARG A 330 -0.73 19.99 36.68
N GLU A 331 0.52 19.60 36.48
CA GLU A 331 1.69 20.37 36.90
C GLU A 331 1.77 21.73 36.18
N ALA A 332 1.55 21.75 34.87
CA ALA A 332 1.53 22.99 34.07
C ALA A 332 0.40 23.94 34.52
N ALA A 333 -0.80 23.41 34.78
CA ALA A 333 -1.92 24.19 35.29
C ALA A 333 -1.65 24.76 36.69
N ALA A 334 -1.04 23.96 37.58
CA ALA A 334 -0.66 24.41 38.92
C ALA A 334 0.44 25.49 38.89
N ALA A 335 1.39 25.39 37.96
CA ALA A 335 2.41 26.41 37.75
C ALA A 335 1.80 27.72 37.22
N ALA A 336 0.87 27.65 36.27
CA ALA A 336 0.16 28.81 35.74
C ALA A 336 -0.70 29.52 36.80
N ALA A 337 -1.29 28.77 37.74
CA ALA A 337 -2.08 29.35 38.82
C ALA A 337 -1.25 30.05 39.91
N ARG A 338 0.07 29.82 39.95
CA ARG A 338 1.00 30.44 40.92
C ARG A 338 1.71 31.67 40.35
N ALA A 339 1.64 31.90 39.04
CA ALA A 339 2.23 33.03 38.33
C ALA A 339 1.22 34.19 38.24
#